data_AF-A0A820GEU6-F1
#
_entry.id   AF-A0A820GEU6-F1
#
_cell.length_a   1.000
_cell.length_b   1.000
_cell.length_c   1.000
_cell.angle_alpha   90.00
_cell.angle_beta   90.00
_cell.angle_gamma   90.00
#
_symmetry.space_group_name_H-M   'P 1'
#
loop_
_entity.id
_entity.type
_entity.pdbx_description
1 polymer ?
#
loop_
_entity_poly.entity_id
_entity_poly.type
_entity_poly.pdbx_seq_one_letter_code
_entity_poly.pdbx_strand_id
1 'polypeptide(L)'
;MNNSYDNYPSIFNLPNEILFIIIKKLNISDVIYSLVDVNERFVQLLFDPLYIQNLNITLMTIKSFYQRTFSVSKQVLSNICENILPNIHDQVKQLAIEQHSIERILTHNYPQLYSLSLVNFKEEILFQYLRGHSAFRHLLIYQITHLNIDIQSDEIPILLSQISSDIFLLILFRCQRLIKLNFCQVFSYRNLFIPICSLPETCFTYSTLIELKINVATFNACLCLLDGRFDSLSKLTINVKKVGYELEKKTT
;
A
#
# COMPACT_ATOMS: atom_id res chain seq x y z
N MET A 1 -36.09 39.10 -11.59
CA MET A 1 -34.62 39.11 -11.38
C MET A 1 -34.07 37.88 -12.10
N ASN A 2 -33.60 38.07 -13.34
CA ASN A 2 -32.97 37.00 -14.11
C ASN A 2 -31.53 36.87 -13.64
N ASN A 3 -31.25 35.80 -12.89
CA ASN A 3 -29.90 35.52 -12.43
C ASN A 3 -29.08 34.97 -13.61
N SER A 4 -28.13 35.78 -14.08
CA SER A 4 -27.18 35.47 -15.15
C SER A 4 -26.05 34.52 -14.68
N TYR A 5 -26.39 33.32 -14.20
CA TYR A 5 -25.40 32.33 -13.78
C TYR A 5 -24.91 31.39 -14.90
N ASP A 6 -25.47 31.48 -16.11
CA ASP A 6 -25.16 30.55 -17.21
C ASP A 6 -23.84 30.84 -17.96
N ASN A 7 -23.06 31.85 -17.56
CA ASN A 7 -21.84 32.24 -18.26
C ASN A 7 -20.54 31.63 -17.70
N TYR A 8 -20.61 30.70 -16.74
CA TYR A 8 -19.42 29.98 -16.33
C TYR A 8 -19.10 28.88 -17.35
N PRO A 9 -17.89 28.84 -17.92
CA PRO A 9 -17.50 27.77 -18.82
C PRO A 9 -17.60 26.44 -18.08
N SER A 10 -18.55 25.63 -18.51
CA SER A 10 -18.75 24.29 -17.98
C SER A 10 -17.50 23.44 -18.21
N ILE A 11 -17.08 22.68 -17.19
CA ILE A 11 -15.96 21.75 -17.31
C ILE A 11 -16.17 20.75 -18.45
N PHE A 12 -17.43 20.44 -18.78
CA PHE A 12 -17.81 19.54 -19.88
C PHE A 12 -17.42 20.09 -21.27
N ASN A 13 -17.19 21.40 -21.39
CA ASN A 13 -16.81 22.04 -22.66
C ASN A 13 -15.29 22.05 -22.90
N LEU A 14 -14.49 21.59 -21.92
CA LEU A 14 -13.03 21.55 -22.08
C LEU A 14 -12.61 20.43 -23.06
N PRO A 15 -11.50 20.59 -23.82
CA PRO A 15 -10.91 19.52 -24.63
C PRO A 15 -10.47 18.31 -23.80
N ASN A 16 -10.39 17.13 -24.43
CA ASN A 16 -10.04 15.88 -23.75
C ASN A 16 -8.65 15.95 -23.09
N GLU A 17 -7.71 16.62 -23.74
CA GLU A 17 -6.34 16.78 -23.28
C GLU A 17 -6.29 17.55 -21.96
N ILE A 18 -7.10 18.61 -21.85
CA ILE A 18 -7.20 19.43 -20.64
C ILE A 18 -7.90 18.65 -19.54
N LEU A 19 -9.00 17.96 -19.85
CA LEU A 19 -9.70 17.10 -18.90
C LEU A 19 -8.78 16.00 -18.37
N PHE A 20 -7.99 15.39 -19.24
CA PHE A 20 -7.04 14.36 -18.87
C PHE A 20 -5.94 14.89 -17.94
N ILE A 21 -5.42 16.10 -18.19
CA ILE A 21 -4.47 16.75 -17.29
C ILE A 21 -5.10 17.02 -15.92
N ILE A 22 -6.36 17.47 -15.88
CA ILE A 22 -7.09 17.72 -14.62
C ILE A 22 -7.27 16.40 -13.86
N ILE A 23 -7.81 15.37 -14.52
CA ILE A 23 -8.06 14.05 -13.96
C ILE A 23 -6.75 13.44 -13.42
N LYS A 24 -5.63 13.56 -14.16
CA LYS A 24 -4.29 13.13 -13.70
C LYS A 24 -3.81 13.78 -12.41
N LYS A 25 -4.34 14.95 -12.06
CA LYS A 25 -4.01 15.65 -10.81
C LYS A 25 -4.94 15.27 -9.66
N LEU A 26 -6.07 14.62 -9.95
CA LEU A 26 -7.02 14.15 -8.95
C LEU A 26 -6.65 12.73 -8.50
N ASN A 27 -7.07 12.36 -7.29
CA ASN A 27 -6.96 10.97 -6.86
C ASN A 27 -7.95 10.13 -7.65
N ILE A 28 -7.51 9.01 -8.22
CA ILE A 28 -8.36 8.13 -9.03
C ILE A 28 -9.61 7.67 -8.29
N SER A 29 -9.51 7.46 -6.96
CA SER A 29 -10.67 7.14 -6.14
C SER A 29 -11.70 8.27 -6.14
N ASP A 30 -11.27 9.54 -6.13
CA ASP A 30 -12.14 10.73 -6.14
C ASP A 30 -12.85 10.86 -7.48
N VAL A 31 -12.12 10.62 -8.58
CA VAL A 31 -12.67 10.73 -9.93
C VAL A 31 -13.66 9.60 -10.19
N ILE A 32 -13.30 8.38 -9.80
CA ILE A 32 -14.18 7.22 -9.87
C ILE A 32 -15.46 7.45 -9.04
N TYR A 33 -15.32 7.96 -7.82
CA TYR A 33 -16.46 8.24 -6.95
C TYR A 33 -17.38 9.34 -7.52
N SER A 34 -16.80 10.40 -8.08
CA SER A 34 -17.54 11.63 -8.40
C SER A 34 -18.09 11.66 -9.82
N LEU A 35 -17.51 10.90 -10.77
CA LEU A 35 -17.75 11.11 -12.20
C LEU A 35 -18.26 9.89 -12.98
N VAL A 36 -18.21 8.68 -12.40
CA VAL A 36 -18.55 7.45 -13.14
C VAL A 36 -20.00 7.41 -13.62
N ASP A 37 -20.93 8.09 -12.93
CA ASP A 37 -22.35 8.14 -13.30
C ASP A 37 -22.79 9.52 -13.83
N VAL A 38 -21.86 10.47 -13.96
CA VAL A 38 -22.20 11.87 -14.29
C VAL A 38 -22.08 12.13 -15.79
N ASN A 39 -21.10 11.52 -16.46
CA ASN A 39 -20.85 11.81 -17.88
C ASN A 39 -19.99 10.72 -18.56
N GLU A 40 -20.51 10.13 -19.65
CA GLU A 40 -19.84 9.07 -20.41
C GLU A 40 -18.44 9.44 -20.93
N ARG A 41 -18.22 10.72 -21.26
CA ARG A 41 -16.92 11.20 -21.74
C ARG A 41 -15.85 11.09 -20.65
N PHE A 42 -16.21 11.38 -19.39
CA PHE A 42 -15.30 11.19 -18.26
C PHE A 42 -15.04 9.72 -17.98
N VAL A 43 -16.05 8.88 -18.16
CA VAL A 43 -15.90 7.42 -18.06
C VAL A 43 -14.90 6.91 -19.08
N GLN A 44 -14.98 7.36 -20.34
CA GLN A 44 -13.99 7.00 -21.37
C GLN A 44 -12.57 7.45 -21.01
N LEU A 45 -12.41 8.66 -20.47
CA LEU A 45 -11.10 9.18 -20.03
C LEU A 45 -10.55 8.43 -18.80
N LEU A 46 -11.43 7.98 -17.90
CA LEU A 46 -11.07 7.14 -16.76
C LEU A 46 -10.53 5.78 -17.22
N PHE A 47 -11.04 5.26 -18.34
CA PHE A 47 -10.62 3.99 -18.92
C PHE A 47 -9.39 4.09 -19.84
N ASP A 48 -8.74 5.26 -19.90
CA ASP A 48 -7.52 5.41 -20.67
C ASP A 48 -6.36 4.60 -20.03
N PRO A 49 -5.66 3.74 -20.80
CA PRO A 49 -4.56 2.92 -20.31
C PRO A 49 -3.40 3.70 -19.66
N LEU A 50 -3.24 4.98 -19.98
CA LEU A 50 -2.20 5.84 -19.39
C LEU A 50 -2.58 6.32 -17.98
N TYR A 51 -3.85 6.22 -17.59
CA TYR A 51 -4.35 6.67 -16.30
C TYR A 51 -4.49 5.53 -15.29
N ILE A 52 -4.95 4.35 -15.73
CA ILE A 52 -5.34 3.25 -14.81
C ILE A 52 -4.17 2.43 -14.25
N GLN A 53 -2.95 2.60 -14.78
CA GLN A 53 -1.80 1.80 -14.36
C GLN A 53 -1.54 1.85 -12.85
N ASN A 54 -1.93 2.95 -12.19
CA ASN A 54 -1.76 3.14 -10.75
C ASN A 54 -3.13 3.32 -10.09
N LEU A 55 -3.65 2.23 -9.53
CA LEU A 55 -4.94 2.24 -8.86
C LEU A 55 -4.75 2.38 -7.35
N ASN A 56 -5.29 3.44 -6.76
CA ASN A 56 -5.30 3.64 -5.32
C ASN A 56 -6.74 3.51 -4.81
N ILE A 57 -6.99 2.52 -3.95
CA ILE A 57 -8.28 2.26 -3.29
C ILE A 57 -8.10 2.31 -1.76
N THR A 58 -7.32 3.29 -1.28
CA THR A 58 -7.15 3.57 0.15
C THR A 58 -8.07 4.70 0.62
N LEU A 59 -8.16 4.91 1.94
CA LEU A 59 -8.82 6.00 2.65
C LEU A 59 -8.66 7.34 1.90
N MET A 60 -9.79 8.01 1.65
CA MET A 60 -9.77 9.41 1.21
C MET A 60 -9.43 10.28 2.41
N THR A 61 -8.28 10.96 2.33
CA THR A 61 -7.94 12.00 3.30
C THR A 61 -8.39 13.33 2.73
N ILE A 62 -9.60 13.76 3.05
CA ILE A 62 -10.03 15.12 2.72
C ILE A 62 -9.29 16.05 3.70
N LYS A 63 -8.30 16.78 3.18
CA LYS A 63 -7.64 17.88 3.90
C LYS A 63 -8.63 19.06 4.07
N SER A 64 -9.68 18.84 4.84
CA SER A 64 -10.51 19.92 5.37
C SER A 64 -9.86 20.51 6.63
N PHE A 65 -10.41 21.62 7.14
CA PHE A 65 -9.99 22.26 8.39
C PHE A 65 -9.88 21.29 9.60
N TYR A 66 -10.53 20.12 9.54
CA TYR A 66 -10.54 19.13 10.62
C TYR A 66 -9.76 17.84 10.32
N GLN A 67 -9.00 17.76 9.22
CA GLN A 67 -8.26 16.55 8.79
C GLN A 67 -9.00 15.24 9.10
N ARG A 68 -10.16 15.02 8.46
CA ARG A 68 -10.92 13.77 8.63
C ARG A 68 -10.51 12.77 7.55
N THR A 69 -10.09 11.59 7.98
CA THR A 69 -9.89 10.41 7.13
C THR A 69 -11.20 9.63 7.03
N PHE A 70 -11.73 9.45 5.82
CA PHE A 70 -12.96 8.68 5.60
C PHE A 70 -12.68 7.43 4.79
N SER A 71 -13.03 6.27 5.34
CA SER A 71 -12.90 4.99 4.62
C SER A 71 -13.82 4.99 3.42
N VAL A 72 -13.38 4.37 2.33
CA VAL A 72 -14.25 4.13 1.18
C VAL A 72 -15.49 3.38 1.66
N SER A 73 -16.67 3.93 1.39
CA SER A 73 -17.91 3.28 1.84
C SER A 73 -18.06 1.93 1.16
N LYS A 74 -18.72 0.96 1.84
CA LYS A 74 -18.94 -0.38 1.27
C LYS A 74 -19.64 -0.34 -0.08
N GLN A 75 -20.58 0.59 -0.27
CA GLN A 75 -21.32 0.78 -1.52
C GLN A 75 -20.39 1.24 -2.65
N VAL A 76 -19.49 2.19 -2.38
CA VAL A 76 -18.52 2.66 -3.36
C VAL A 76 -17.55 1.53 -3.72
N LEU A 77 -17.06 0.80 -2.72
CA LEU A 77 -16.21 -0.37 -2.96
C LEU A 77 -16.94 -1.43 -3.81
N SER A 78 -18.24 -1.67 -3.57
CA SER A 78 -19.04 -2.55 -4.42
C SER A 78 -19.09 -2.07 -5.86
N ASN A 79 -19.39 -0.79 -6.08
CA ASN A 79 -19.46 -0.22 -7.42
C ASN A 79 -18.13 -0.38 -8.18
N ILE A 80 -17.01 -0.09 -7.49
CA ILE A 80 -15.66 -0.27 -8.05
C ILE A 80 -15.43 -1.73 -8.43
N CYS A 81 -15.72 -2.65 -7.52
CA CYS A 81 -15.50 -4.08 -7.73
C CYS A 81 -16.40 -4.68 -8.80
N GLU A 82 -17.62 -4.21 -8.95
CA GLU A 82 -18.63 -4.81 -9.84
C GLU A 82 -18.63 -4.18 -11.24
N ASN A 83 -18.39 -2.87 -11.34
CA ASN A 83 -18.58 -2.13 -12.60
C ASN A 83 -17.27 -1.60 -13.21
N ILE A 84 -16.21 -1.44 -12.41
CA ILE A 84 -14.97 -0.79 -12.88
C ILE A 84 -13.85 -1.80 -13.02
N LEU A 85 -13.51 -2.52 -11.93
CA LEU A 85 -12.42 -3.50 -11.92
C LEU A 85 -12.48 -4.53 -13.05
N PRO A 86 -13.66 -5.11 -13.42
CA PRO A 86 -13.75 -6.06 -14.52
C PRO A 86 -13.25 -5.50 -15.87
N ASN A 87 -13.28 -4.19 -16.05
CA ASN A 87 -12.89 -3.54 -17.31
C ASN A 87 -11.44 -3.06 -17.33
N ILE A 88 -10.75 -3.09 -16.18
CA ILE A 88 -9.43 -2.44 -16.03
C ILE A 88 -8.36 -3.30 -15.39
N HIS A 89 -8.73 -4.41 -14.75
CA HIS A 89 -7.82 -5.20 -13.91
C HIS A 89 -6.58 -5.70 -14.67
N ASP A 90 -6.69 -5.90 -15.99
CA ASP A 90 -5.60 -6.33 -16.87
C ASP A 90 -4.55 -5.24 -17.12
N GLN A 91 -4.92 -3.98 -16.94
CA GLN A 91 -4.07 -2.81 -17.15
C GLN A 91 -3.44 -2.27 -15.87
N VAL A 92 -3.94 -2.67 -14.69
CA VAL A 92 -3.43 -2.22 -13.40
C VAL A 92 -2.04 -2.82 -13.16
N LYS A 93 -1.05 -1.93 -12.97
CA LYS A 93 0.34 -2.28 -12.72
C LYS A 93 0.77 -2.06 -11.28
N GLN A 94 0.15 -1.08 -10.63
CA GLN A 94 0.36 -0.73 -9.23
C GLN A 94 -0.98 -0.62 -8.52
N LEU A 95 -1.10 -1.24 -7.36
CA LEU A 95 -2.33 -1.27 -6.58
C LEU A 95 -2.03 -0.88 -5.13
N ALA A 96 -2.78 0.08 -4.59
CA ALA A 96 -2.79 0.40 -3.17
C ALA A 96 -4.15 0.07 -2.57
N ILE A 97 -4.17 -0.72 -1.50
CA ILE A 97 -5.39 -1.24 -0.88
C ILE A 97 -5.26 -1.25 0.64
N GLU A 98 -6.42 -1.30 1.27
CA GLU A 98 -6.55 -1.45 2.71
C GLU A 98 -7.06 -2.83 3.07
N GLN A 99 -6.93 -3.17 4.35
CA GLN A 99 -7.28 -4.47 4.87
C GLN A 99 -8.72 -4.88 4.57
N HIS A 100 -9.67 -3.95 4.71
CA HIS A 100 -11.09 -4.27 4.54
C HIS A 100 -11.50 -4.48 3.07
N SER A 101 -10.64 -4.16 2.11
CA SER A 101 -10.93 -4.27 0.67
C SER A 101 -10.17 -5.39 -0.03
N ILE A 102 -9.18 -6.02 0.63
CA ILE A 102 -8.34 -7.08 0.04
C ILE A 102 -9.16 -8.18 -0.65
N GLU A 103 -10.12 -8.77 0.06
CA GLU A 103 -10.83 -9.96 -0.45
C GLU A 103 -11.67 -9.60 -1.67
N ARG A 104 -12.21 -8.39 -1.72
CA ARG A 104 -13.08 -7.95 -2.81
C ARG A 104 -12.30 -7.50 -4.04
N ILE A 105 -11.15 -6.87 -3.83
CA ILE A 105 -10.33 -6.35 -4.92
C ILE A 105 -9.52 -7.48 -5.55
N LEU A 106 -8.95 -8.38 -4.73
CA LEU A 106 -8.07 -9.46 -5.17
C LEU A 106 -8.80 -10.73 -5.64
N THR A 107 -10.12 -10.71 -5.76
CA THR A 107 -10.87 -11.73 -6.52
C THR A 107 -10.59 -11.66 -8.02
N HIS A 108 -10.16 -10.49 -8.51
CA HIS A 108 -9.80 -10.29 -9.90
C HIS A 108 -8.36 -10.73 -10.16
N ASN A 109 -8.10 -11.22 -11.37
CA ASN A 109 -6.76 -11.57 -11.81
C ASN A 109 -6.04 -10.34 -12.36
N TYR A 110 -4.93 -9.91 -11.78
CA TYR A 110 -4.20 -8.72 -12.23
C TYR A 110 -2.91 -9.10 -12.96
N PRO A 111 -2.92 -9.55 -14.22
CA PRO A 111 -1.74 -10.13 -14.88
C PRO A 111 -0.53 -9.19 -14.96
N GLN A 112 -0.74 -7.88 -14.96
CA GLN A 112 0.33 -6.87 -15.08
C GLN A 112 0.76 -6.27 -13.73
N LEU A 113 0.13 -6.65 -12.62
CA LEU A 113 0.39 -6.04 -11.32
C LEU A 113 1.75 -6.47 -10.78
N TYR A 114 2.70 -5.55 -10.72
CA TYR A 114 4.02 -5.82 -10.16
C TYR A 114 4.27 -5.08 -8.84
N SER A 115 3.43 -4.10 -8.50
CA SER A 115 3.59 -3.27 -7.30
C SER A 115 2.34 -3.28 -6.43
N LEU A 116 2.49 -3.63 -5.15
CA LEU A 116 1.40 -3.67 -4.18
C LEU A 116 1.73 -2.82 -2.96
N SER A 117 0.80 -1.94 -2.57
CA SER A 117 0.86 -1.16 -1.34
C SER A 117 -0.28 -1.59 -0.40
N LEU A 118 0.09 -2.13 0.75
CA LEU A 118 -0.81 -2.50 1.82
C LEU A 118 -0.83 -1.38 2.84
N VAL A 119 -1.95 -0.67 2.96
CA VAL A 119 -2.06 0.54 3.77
C VAL A 119 -2.96 0.31 4.99
N ASN A 120 -2.52 0.81 6.15
CA ASN A 120 -3.24 0.70 7.42
C ASN A 120 -3.67 -0.74 7.76
N PHE A 121 -2.76 -1.69 7.59
CA PHE A 121 -3.02 -3.10 7.89
C PHE A 121 -2.79 -3.42 9.36
N LYS A 122 -3.68 -4.21 9.98
CA LYS A 122 -3.37 -4.85 11.26
C LYS A 122 -2.41 -6.00 11.06
N GLU A 123 -1.46 -6.13 11.98
CA GLU A 123 -0.39 -7.13 11.90
C GLU A 123 -0.93 -8.56 11.85
N GLU A 124 -1.83 -8.90 12.75
CA GLU A 124 -2.38 -10.25 12.88
C GLU A 124 -3.08 -10.68 11.60
N ILE A 125 -3.76 -9.75 10.94
CA ILE A 125 -4.54 -10.01 9.74
C ILE A 125 -3.61 -10.15 8.54
N LEU A 126 -2.60 -9.28 8.39
CA LEU A 126 -1.58 -9.45 7.36
C LEU A 126 -0.83 -10.78 7.53
N PHE A 127 -0.48 -11.14 8.76
CA PHE A 127 0.16 -12.41 9.07
C PHE A 127 -0.69 -13.62 8.66
N GLN A 128 -1.99 -13.59 8.95
CA GLN A 128 -2.94 -14.62 8.50
C GLN A 128 -2.99 -14.71 6.97
N TYR A 129 -3.02 -13.56 6.28
CA TYR A 129 -3.00 -13.52 4.81
C TYR A 129 -1.75 -14.14 4.21
N LEU A 130 -0.58 -13.90 4.81
CA LEU A 130 0.70 -14.44 4.36
C LEU A 130 0.85 -15.94 4.65
N ARG A 131 0.29 -16.43 5.77
CA ARG A 131 0.33 -17.86 6.12
C ARG A 131 -0.70 -18.70 5.36
N GLY A 132 -1.86 -18.14 5.03
CA GLY A 132 -2.97 -18.84 4.42
C GLY A 132 -2.73 -19.35 2.99
N HIS A 133 -3.76 -19.97 2.41
CA HIS A 133 -3.81 -20.40 1.01
C HIS A 133 -4.75 -19.48 0.21
N SER A 134 -4.49 -18.17 0.29
CA SER A 134 -5.30 -17.14 -0.38
C SER A 134 -4.75 -16.81 -1.76
N ALA A 135 -5.62 -16.29 -2.64
CA ALA A 135 -5.22 -15.67 -3.91
C ALA A 135 -4.16 -14.58 -3.68
N PHE A 136 -4.28 -13.85 -2.57
CA PHE A 136 -3.30 -12.87 -2.10
C PHE A 136 -1.89 -13.47 -1.98
N ARG A 137 -1.73 -14.64 -1.35
CA ARG A 137 -0.42 -15.28 -1.21
C ARG A 137 0.18 -15.63 -2.57
N HIS A 138 -0.62 -16.17 -3.49
CA HIS A 138 -0.13 -16.50 -4.84
C HIS A 138 0.36 -15.25 -5.57
N LEU A 139 -0.45 -14.19 -5.57
CA LEU A 139 -0.12 -12.90 -6.17
C LEU A 139 1.18 -12.32 -5.58
N LEU A 140 1.28 -12.31 -4.25
CA LEU A 140 2.44 -11.78 -3.55
C LEU A 140 3.74 -12.56 -3.83
N ILE A 141 3.67 -13.89 -3.88
CA ILE A 141 4.84 -14.76 -4.09
C ILE A 141 5.37 -14.69 -5.52
N TYR A 142 4.46 -14.75 -6.51
CA TYR A 142 4.86 -15.02 -7.90
C TYR A 142 4.85 -13.80 -8.80
N GLN A 143 4.20 -12.71 -8.38
CA GLN A 143 3.95 -11.58 -9.27
C GLN A 143 4.53 -10.26 -8.74
N ILE A 144 4.41 -10.03 -7.43
CA ILE A 144 4.84 -8.78 -6.83
C ILE A 144 6.36 -8.69 -6.78
N THR A 145 6.88 -7.62 -7.37
CA THR A 145 8.30 -7.24 -7.33
C THR A 145 8.53 -6.02 -6.45
N HIS A 146 7.50 -5.21 -6.22
CA HIS A 146 7.55 -4.00 -5.39
C HIS A 146 6.47 -4.10 -4.33
N LEU A 147 6.88 -4.20 -3.07
CA LEU A 147 5.94 -4.32 -1.95
C LEU A 147 6.15 -3.17 -0.97
N ASN A 148 5.07 -2.45 -0.70
CA ASN A 148 5.01 -1.42 0.32
C ASN A 148 4.02 -1.84 1.40
N ILE A 149 4.43 -1.83 2.65
CA ILE A 149 3.63 -2.30 3.77
C ILE A 149 3.60 -1.21 4.84
N ASP A 150 2.40 -0.74 5.11
CA ASP A 150 2.09 0.19 6.17
C ASP A 150 1.11 -0.46 7.14
N ILE A 151 1.63 -0.71 8.34
CA ILE A 151 0.93 -1.43 9.39
C ILE A 151 0.43 -0.42 10.41
N GLN A 152 -0.86 -0.51 10.72
CA GLN A 152 -1.46 0.24 11.80
C GLN A 152 -1.02 -0.38 13.13
N SER A 153 -0.16 0.32 13.85
CA SER A 153 0.08 0.02 15.26
C SER A 153 -1.01 0.72 16.06
N ASP A 154 -2.00 -0.03 16.53
CA ASP A 154 -2.76 0.39 17.70
C ASP A 154 -1.71 0.57 18.83
N GLU A 155 -1.81 1.61 19.66
CA GLU A 155 -0.76 2.25 20.51
C GLU A 155 -0.07 1.35 21.57
N ILE A 156 0.11 0.05 21.34
CA ILE A 156 0.73 -0.88 22.29
C ILE A 156 2.21 -0.51 22.45
N PRO A 157 2.61 -0.01 23.63
CA PRO A 157 3.98 0.39 23.87
C PRO A 157 4.85 -0.86 24.06
N ILE A 158 5.90 -0.99 23.24
CA ILE A 158 7.18 -1.66 23.57
C ILE A 158 7.17 -3.20 23.77
N LEU A 159 6.01 -3.86 23.69
CA LEU A 159 5.92 -5.30 23.38
C LEU A 159 5.66 -5.53 21.89
N LEU A 160 6.32 -4.71 21.06
CA LEU A 160 6.98 -5.08 19.81
C LEU A 160 6.69 -6.54 19.41
N SER A 161 5.69 -6.74 18.56
CA SER A 161 5.15 -8.07 18.30
C SER A 161 6.17 -8.95 17.56
N GLN A 162 6.29 -10.20 18.00
CA GLN A 162 6.97 -11.23 17.23
C GLN A 162 6.36 -11.37 15.82
N ILE A 163 5.07 -11.03 15.68
CA ILE A 163 4.30 -11.07 14.44
C ILE A 163 4.91 -10.16 13.36
N SER A 164 5.31 -8.92 13.67
CA SER A 164 5.89 -8.02 12.64
C SER A 164 7.18 -8.61 12.05
N SER A 165 7.98 -9.22 12.92
CA SER A 165 9.24 -9.89 12.54
C SER A 165 8.95 -11.13 11.71
N ASP A 166 7.96 -11.91 12.10
CA ASP A 166 7.53 -13.09 11.35
C ASP A 166 6.94 -12.70 9.98
N ILE A 167 6.17 -11.60 9.90
CA ILE A 167 5.68 -11.03 8.64
C ILE A 167 6.86 -10.66 7.74
N PHE A 168 7.83 -9.92 8.27
CA PHE A 168 9.01 -9.50 7.54
C PHE A 168 9.78 -10.70 6.98
N LEU A 169 10.05 -11.71 7.82
CA LEU A 169 10.71 -12.94 7.41
C LEU A 169 9.90 -13.73 6.38
N LEU A 170 8.58 -13.85 6.56
CA LEU A 170 7.71 -14.51 5.59
C LEU A 170 7.78 -13.83 4.23
N ILE A 171 7.78 -12.50 4.19
CA ILE A 171 7.92 -11.75 2.94
C ILE A 171 9.26 -12.05 2.28
N LEU A 172 10.35 -11.92 3.02
CA LEU A 172 11.69 -12.15 2.49
C LEU A 172 11.88 -13.57 1.95
N PHE A 173 11.34 -14.58 2.63
CA PHE A 173 11.52 -15.98 2.22
C PHE A 173 10.53 -16.46 1.17
N ARG A 174 9.35 -15.85 1.09
CA ARG A 174 8.30 -16.31 0.18
C ARG A 174 8.27 -15.51 -1.11
N CYS A 175 8.64 -14.23 -1.10
CA CYS A 175 8.55 -13.37 -2.28
C CYS A 175 9.82 -13.47 -3.13
N GLN A 176 9.94 -14.55 -3.90
CA GLN A 176 11.14 -14.87 -4.68
C GLN A 176 11.50 -13.85 -5.76
N ARG A 177 10.55 -12.98 -6.13
CA ARG A 177 10.74 -11.95 -7.17
C ARG A 177 10.79 -10.54 -6.58
N LEU A 178 10.81 -10.42 -5.25
CA LEU A 178 10.78 -9.13 -4.58
C LEU A 178 12.08 -8.37 -4.86
N ILE A 179 11.96 -7.24 -5.54
CA ILE A 179 13.06 -6.33 -5.89
C ILE A 179 13.10 -5.16 -4.89
N LYS A 180 11.93 -4.64 -4.52
CA LYS A 180 11.80 -3.53 -3.57
C LYS A 180 10.85 -3.87 -2.44
N LEU A 181 11.32 -3.67 -1.21
CA LEU A 181 10.51 -3.76 0.00
C LEU A 181 10.58 -2.44 0.76
N ASN A 182 9.42 -1.81 0.98
CA ASN A 182 9.27 -0.72 1.93
C ASN A 182 8.38 -1.17 3.09
N PHE A 183 8.95 -1.23 4.29
CA PHE A 183 8.26 -1.61 5.52
C PHE A 183 8.18 -0.39 6.44
N CYS A 184 7.00 0.24 6.49
CA CYS A 184 6.77 1.50 7.20
C CYS A 184 6.64 1.33 8.73
N GLN A 185 6.47 0.10 9.23
CA GLN A 185 6.42 -0.15 10.66
C GLN A 185 7.81 0.01 11.31
N VAL A 186 7.83 0.39 12.60
CA VAL A 186 9.07 0.57 13.37
C VAL A 186 9.46 -0.73 14.05
N PHE A 187 10.57 -1.33 13.64
CA PHE A 187 11.16 -2.48 14.32
C PHE A 187 11.98 -2.08 15.54
N SER A 188 11.98 -2.90 16.58
CA SER A 188 12.96 -2.81 17.66
C SER A 188 14.14 -3.75 17.45
N TYR A 189 15.16 -3.56 18.28
CA TYR A 189 16.30 -4.46 18.34
C TYR A 189 15.90 -5.91 18.54
N ARG A 190 15.10 -6.23 19.56
CA ARG A 190 14.73 -7.62 19.89
C ARG A 190 13.95 -8.30 18.76
N ASN A 191 13.16 -7.54 18.04
CA ASN A 191 12.25 -8.05 17.02
C ASN A 191 12.95 -8.39 15.72
N LEU A 192 13.82 -7.50 15.24
CA LEU A 192 14.48 -7.74 13.96
C LEU A 192 15.75 -8.59 14.13
N PHE A 193 16.53 -8.32 15.17
CA PHE A 193 17.87 -8.88 15.30
C PHE A 193 17.85 -10.38 15.57
N ILE A 194 17.11 -10.82 16.59
CA ILE A 194 17.13 -12.22 17.04
C ILE A 194 16.66 -13.16 15.92
N PRO A 195 15.51 -12.90 15.26
CA PRO A 195 15.05 -13.80 14.22
C PRO A 195 16.00 -13.84 13.02
N ILE A 196 16.46 -12.68 12.52
CA ILE A 196 17.36 -12.64 11.34
C ILE A 196 18.69 -13.33 11.64
N CYS A 197 19.32 -13.03 12.78
CA CYS A 197 20.62 -13.61 13.10
C CYS A 197 20.55 -15.13 13.31
N SER A 198 19.40 -15.64 13.74
CA SER A 198 19.17 -17.08 13.95
C SER A 198 19.02 -17.89 12.66
N LEU A 199 18.81 -17.20 11.53
CA LEU A 199 18.57 -17.86 10.25
C LEU A 199 19.90 -18.18 9.54
N PRO A 200 20.01 -19.35 8.87
CA PRO A 200 21.17 -19.66 8.03
C PRO A 200 21.37 -18.64 6.90
N GLU A 201 22.62 -18.34 6.56
CA GLU A 201 22.96 -17.44 5.43
C GLU A 201 22.35 -17.92 4.10
N THR A 202 22.23 -19.24 3.92
CA THR A 202 21.63 -19.88 2.75
C THR A 202 20.18 -19.47 2.50
N CYS A 203 19.49 -18.95 3.52
CA CYS A 203 18.12 -18.49 3.38
C CYS A 203 18.01 -17.17 2.57
N PHE A 204 19.13 -16.47 2.35
CA PHE A 204 19.17 -15.17 1.67
C PHE A 204 19.91 -15.18 0.32
N THR A 205 20.66 -16.24 0.02
CA THR A 205 21.46 -16.39 -1.21
C THR A 205 20.64 -16.28 -2.50
N TYR A 206 19.33 -16.54 -2.44
CA TYR A 206 18.41 -16.42 -3.58
C TYR A 206 17.52 -15.18 -3.54
N SER A 207 17.83 -14.23 -2.66
CA SER A 207 17.06 -13.00 -2.55
C SER A 207 17.30 -12.11 -3.78
N THR A 208 16.22 -11.74 -4.46
CA THR A 208 16.23 -10.73 -5.54
C THR A 208 16.12 -9.30 -5.02
N LEU A 209 16.16 -9.11 -3.70
CA LEU A 209 15.90 -7.82 -3.07
C LEU A 209 17.06 -6.86 -3.34
N ILE A 210 16.78 -5.79 -4.08
CA ILE A 210 17.74 -4.74 -4.46
C ILE A 210 17.58 -3.51 -3.57
N GLU A 211 16.35 -3.16 -3.20
CA GLU A 211 16.05 -2.01 -2.34
C GLU A 211 15.24 -2.42 -1.12
N LEU A 212 15.79 -2.15 0.07
CA LEU A 212 15.11 -2.32 1.35
C LEU A 212 14.98 -0.98 2.05
N LYS A 213 13.75 -0.61 2.40
CA LYS A 213 13.46 0.53 3.26
C LYS A 213 12.73 0.06 4.51
N ILE A 214 13.26 0.40 5.68
CA ILE A 214 12.69 0.01 6.97
C ILE A 214 12.74 1.18 7.95
N ASN A 215 11.86 1.12 8.95
CA ASN A 215 11.95 1.99 10.11
C ASN A 215 12.40 1.18 11.32
N VAL A 216 13.32 1.73 12.12
CA VAL A 216 13.85 1.06 13.32
C VAL A 216 13.85 1.99 14.53
N ALA A 217 13.73 1.43 15.72
CA ALA A 217 13.79 2.16 16.98
C ALA A 217 15.24 2.51 17.38
N THR A 218 16.20 1.68 16.98
CA THR A 218 17.63 1.85 17.30
C THR A 218 18.49 1.42 16.13
N PHE A 219 19.67 2.02 15.99
CA PHE A 219 20.64 1.62 14.96
C PHE A 219 21.14 0.18 15.14
N ASN A 220 21.26 -0.31 16.37
CA ASN A 220 21.67 -1.71 16.60
C ASN A 220 20.70 -2.71 15.95
N ALA A 221 19.41 -2.35 15.81
CA ALA A 221 18.40 -3.22 15.22
C ALA A 221 18.65 -3.52 13.74
N CYS A 222 19.37 -2.64 13.03
CA CYS A 222 19.65 -2.84 11.60
C CYS A 222 21.05 -3.42 11.32
N LEU A 223 21.90 -3.63 12.33
CA LEU A 223 23.24 -4.19 12.12
C LEU A 223 23.19 -5.60 11.50
N CYS A 224 22.17 -6.41 11.82
CA CYS A 224 21.97 -7.73 11.22
C CYS A 224 21.53 -7.69 9.74
N LEU A 225 21.13 -6.53 9.22
CA LEU A 225 20.85 -6.36 7.79
C LEU A 225 22.08 -5.91 7.01
N LEU A 226 23.12 -5.49 7.72
CA LEU A 226 24.39 -5.01 7.18
C LEU A 226 25.48 -6.09 7.21
N ASP A 227 25.14 -7.31 7.62
CA ASP A 227 26.10 -8.41 7.75
C ASP A 227 26.41 -9.12 6.42
N GLY A 228 25.88 -8.60 5.31
CA GLY A 228 26.21 -9.05 3.95
C GLY A 228 25.36 -10.22 3.45
N ARG A 229 24.36 -10.69 4.20
CA ARG A 229 23.51 -11.83 3.79
C ARG A 229 22.66 -11.57 2.54
N PHE A 230 22.38 -10.31 2.21
CA PHE A 230 21.61 -9.96 1.02
C PHE A 230 22.54 -9.60 -0.14
N ASP A 231 22.98 -10.61 -0.90
CA ASP A 231 23.95 -10.45 -2.01
C ASP A 231 23.49 -9.41 -3.06
N SER A 232 22.19 -9.33 -3.32
CA SER A 232 21.61 -8.42 -4.32
C SER A 232 21.31 -7.00 -3.79
N LEU A 233 21.41 -6.76 -2.48
CA LEU A 233 20.94 -5.52 -1.86
C LEU A 233 21.90 -4.36 -2.17
N SER A 234 21.54 -3.53 -3.13
CA SER A 234 22.34 -2.35 -3.51
C SER A 234 21.93 -1.08 -2.78
N LYS A 235 20.73 -1.05 -2.18
CA LYS A 235 20.20 0.14 -1.50
C LYS A 235 19.46 -0.22 -0.22
N LEU A 236 20.00 0.22 0.92
CA LEU A 236 19.37 0.12 2.22
C LEU A 236 19.02 1.51 2.75
N THR A 237 17.74 1.76 3.03
CA THR A 237 17.26 3.01 3.65
C THR A 237 16.71 2.70 5.04
N ILE A 238 17.38 3.22 6.07
CA ILE A 238 16.99 3.03 7.47
C ILE A 238 16.51 4.36 8.02
N ASN A 239 15.24 4.43 8.45
CA ASN A 239 14.76 5.58 9.20
C ASN A 239 14.72 5.23 10.69
N VAL A 240 15.58 5.86 11.47
CA VAL A 240 15.58 5.70 12.93
C VAL A 240 14.51 6.61 13.51
N LYS A 241 13.44 6.02 14.06
CA LYS A 241 12.35 6.74 14.71
C LYS A 241 12.50 6.59 16.22
N LYS A 242 12.57 7.72 16.93
CA LYS A 242 12.55 7.73 18.39
C LYS A 242 11.19 7.20 18.85
N VAL A 243 11.17 6.04 19.50
CA VAL A 243 9.98 5.56 20.20
C VAL A 243 9.85 6.42 21.44
N GLY A 244 8.88 7.34 21.43
CA GLY A 244 8.55 8.12 22.62
C GLY A 244 8.06 7.17 23.69
N TYR A 245 8.87 6.92 24.71
CA TYR A 245 8.36 6.41 25.97
C TYR A 245 7.59 7.57 26.61
N GLU A 246 6.33 7.76 26.23
CA GLU A 246 5.38 8.37 27.15
C GLU A 246 5.18 7.35 28.26
N LEU A 247 6.15 7.27 29.17
CA LEU A 247 5.92 6.79 30.51
C LEU A 247 4.79 7.66 31.02
N GLU A 248 3.58 7.11 31.07
CA GLU A 248 2.45 7.69 31.78
C GLU A 248 2.99 8.17 33.12
N LYS A 249 3.21 9.49 33.25
CA LYS A 249 3.29 10.14 34.54
C LYS A 249 1.88 10.12 35.12
N LYS A 250 1.40 8.92 35.49
CA LYS A 250 0.43 8.76 36.56
C LYS A 250 1.17 8.96 37.88
N THR A 251 1.70 10.16 38.07
CA THR A 251 2.02 10.67 39.40
C THR A 251 0.70 11.16 39.99
N THR A 252 0.18 10.34 40.91
CA THR A 252 -0.62 10.68 42.11
C THR A 252 -1.73 11.70 41.99
#